data_AF-A0A8K9X5C7-F1
#
_entry.id   AF-A0A8K9X5C7-F1
#
_cell.length_a   1.000
_cell.length_b   1.000
_cell.length_c   1.000
_cell.angle_alpha   90.00
_cell.angle_beta   90.00
_cell.angle_gamma   90.00
#
_symmetry.space_group_name_H-M   'P 1'
#
loop_
_entity.id
_entity.type
_entity.pdbx_description
1 polymer ?
#
loop_
_entity_poly.entity_id
_entity_poly.type
_entity_poly.pdbx_seq_one_letter_code
_entity_poly.pdbx_strand_id
1 'polypeptide(L)'
;MLYCPYCRGLPGLKPCHNYCHNVMRGCLANQADLDPEWNLFIDAMLLVADRLEGPFNIEAIMEPIDVKISEAIMTMQDNSMTVSAKVKTTT
;
A
#
# COMPACT_ATOMS: atom_id res chain seq x y z
N MET A 1 4.78 -4.68 -39.37
CA MET A 1 6.00 -4.34 -38.60
C MET A 1 7.14 -5.32 -38.86
N LEU A 2 7.05 -6.60 -38.47
CA LEU A 2 8.19 -7.53 -38.50
C LEU A 2 8.47 -8.17 -39.87
N TYR A 3 7.44 -8.56 -40.61
CA TYR A 3 7.63 -9.41 -41.80
C TYR A 3 7.53 -8.67 -43.16
N CYS A 4 6.98 -7.45 -43.18
CA CYS A 4 6.88 -6.67 -44.42
C CYS A 4 8.22 -6.43 -45.14
N PRO A 5 9.38 -6.25 -44.45
CA PRO A 5 10.67 -6.12 -45.13
C PRO A 5 11.08 -7.38 -45.91
N TYR A 6 10.75 -8.58 -45.42
CA TYR A 6 11.02 -9.83 -46.13
C TYR A 6 10.26 -9.90 -47.46
N CYS A 7 8.98 -9.53 -47.46
CA CYS A 7 8.16 -9.47 -48.68
C CYS A 7 8.65 -8.43 -49.70
N ARG A 8 9.48 -7.47 -49.27
CA ARG A 8 10.06 -6.42 -50.11
C ARG A 8 11.51 -6.67 -50.49
N GLY A 9 12.06 -7.87 -50.20
CA GLY A 9 13.44 -8.21 -50.50
C GLY A 9 14.48 -7.49 -49.62
N LEU A 10 14.07 -6.99 -48.45
CA LEU A 10 14.92 -6.29 -47.47
C LEU A 10 15.00 -7.08 -46.15
N PRO A 11 15.49 -8.34 -46.15
CA PRO A 11 15.42 -9.24 -44.98
C PRO A 11 16.25 -8.78 -43.77
N GLY A 12 17.29 -7.97 -43.98
CA GLY A 12 18.14 -7.44 -42.90
C GLY A 12 17.61 -6.14 -42.25
N LEU A 13 16.56 -5.53 -42.80
CA LEU A 13 16.06 -4.24 -42.34
C LEU A 13 15.20 -4.41 -41.08
N LYS A 14 15.67 -3.85 -39.96
CA LYS A 14 14.92 -3.82 -38.70
C LYS A 14 13.88 -2.69 -38.69
N PRO A 15 12.74 -2.85 -37.99
CA PRO A 15 11.80 -1.76 -37.75
C PRO A 15 12.48 -0.59 -37.03
N CYS A 16 12.17 0.64 -37.43
CA CYS A 16 12.60 1.82 -36.70
C CYS A 16 12.06 1.79 -35.26
N HIS A 17 12.83 2.32 -34.30
CA HIS A 17 12.43 2.37 -32.90
C HIS A 17 11.03 2.99 -32.70
N ASN A 18 10.80 4.19 -33.25
CA ASN A 18 9.50 4.88 -33.15
C ASN A 18 8.36 4.11 -33.83
N TYR A 19 8.64 3.43 -34.96
CA TYR A 19 7.62 2.61 -35.63
C TYR A 19 7.21 1.41 -34.77
N CYS A 20 8.18 0.73 -34.15
CA CYS A 20 7.93 -0.34 -33.20
C CYS A 20 7.08 0.14 -32.01
N HIS A 21 7.50 1.23 -31.37
CA HIS A 21 6.78 1.79 -30.23
C HIS A 21 5.34 2.19 -30.58
N ASN A 22 5.10 2.81 -31.74
CA ASN A 22 3.76 3.21 -32.13
C ASN A 22 2.85 2.00 -32.39
N VAL A 23 3.36 0.95 -33.03
CA VAL A 23 2.61 -0.29 -33.22
C VAL A 23 2.29 -0.93 -31.86
N MET A 24 3.28 -1.05 -30.98
CA MET A 24 3.10 -1.68 -29.67
C MET A 24 2.17 -0.88 -28.75
N ARG A 25 2.21 0.47 -28.78
CA ARG A 25 1.24 1.31 -28.06
C ARG A 25 -0.20 1.05 -28.51
N GLY A 26 -0.42 0.85 -29.81
CA GLY A 26 -1.73 0.45 -30.34
C GLY A 26 -2.14 -0.96 -29.89
N CYS A 27 -1.21 -1.93 -29.93
CA CYS A 27 -1.48 -3.30 -29.51
C CYS A 27 -1.78 -3.41 -28.01
N LEU A 28 -1.15 -2.57 -27.19
CA LEU A 28 -1.22 -2.60 -25.73
C LEU A 28 -2.09 -1.48 -25.14
N ALA A 29 -2.92 -0.82 -25.96
CA ALA A 29 -3.71 0.34 -25.53
C ALA A 29 -4.58 0.02 -24.30
N ASN A 30 -5.33 -1.08 -24.35
CA ASN A 30 -6.21 -1.48 -23.24
C ASN A 30 -5.42 -1.85 -21.96
N GLN A 31 -4.17 -2.32 -22.10
CA GLN A 31 -3.31 -2.59 -20.95
C GLN A 31 -2.72 -1.31 -20.39
N ALA A 32 -2.40 -0.34 -21.25
CA ALA A 32 -1.90 0.97 -20.83
C ALA A 32 -2.95 1.78 -20.06
N ASP A 33 -4.24 1.56 -20.32
CA ASP A 33 -5.34 2.17 -19.56
C ASP A 33 -5.33 1.80 -18.06
N LEU A 34 -4.66 0.70 -17.69
CA LEU A 34 -4.53 0.28 -16.29
C LEU A 34 -3.41 1.01 -15.53
N ASP A 35 -2.51 1.70 -16.23
CA ASP A 35 -1.35 2.38 -15.61
C ASP A 35 -1.73 3.29 -14.42
N PRO A 36 -2.73 4.20 -14.50
CA PRO A 36 -3.06 5.07 -13.37
C PRO A 36 -3.55 4.28 -12.15
N GLU A 37 -4.48 3.33 -12.35
CA GLU A 37 -5.04 2.53 -11.26
C GLU A 37 -4.00 1.57 -10.66
N TRP A 38 -3.10 1.05 -11.49
CA TRP A 38 -2.01 0.21 -11.04
C TRP A 38 -1.04 0.98 -10.14
N ASN A 39 -0.67 2.21 -10.51
CA ASN A 39 0.18 3.05 -9.67
C ASN A 39 -0.51 3.38 -8.35
N LEU A 40 -1.80 3.73 -8.36
CA LEU A 40 -2.59 3.94 -7.13
C LEU A 40 -2.63 2.70 -6.23
N PHE A 41 -2.81 1.52 -6.84
CA PHE A 41 -2.79 0.25 -6.11
C PHE A 41 -1.44 0.00 -5.45
N ILE A 42 -0.33 0.21 -6.16
CA ILE A 42 1.01 0.03 -5.61
C ILE A 42 1.26 1.03 -4.47
N ASP A 43 0.89 2.30 -4.63
CA ASP A 43 1.01 3.31 -3.57
C ASP A 43 0.22 2.90 -2.31
N ALA A 44 -1.01 2.41 -2.49
CA ALA A 44 -1.82 1.92 -1.37
C ALA A 44 -1.20 0.68 -0.69
N MET A 45 -0.65 -0.25 -1.46
CA MET A 45 0.02 -1.43 -0.91
C MET A 45 1.28 -1.08 -0.14
N LEU A 46 2.04 -0.07 -0.59
CA LEU A 46 3.21 0.44 0.14
C LEU A 46 2.80 1.08 1.47
N LEU A 47 1.69 1.82 1.52
CA LEU A 47 1.14 2.36 2.77
C LEU A 47 0.74 1.25 3.74
N VAL A 48 0.16 0.15 3.26
CA VAL A 48 -0.19 -1.00 4.11
C VAL A 48 1.08 -1.69 4.61
N ALA A 49 2.08 -1.90 3.76
CA ALA A 49 3.35 -2.52 4.14
C ALA A 49 4.05 -1.72 5.26
N ASP A 50 4.11 -0.39 5.14
CA ASP A 50 4.68 0.48 6.17
C ASP A 50 3.96 0.33 7.53
N ARG A 51 2.64 0.14 7.53
CA ARG A 51 1.86 -0.09 8.76
C ARG A 51 2.05 -1.47 9.37
N LEU A 52 2.42 -2.46 8.57
CA LEU A 52 2.66 -3.84 9.02
C LEU A 52 4.10 -4.07 9.47
N GLU A 53 5.08 -3.39 8.87
CA GLU A 53 6.50 -3.55 9.20
C GLU A 53 7.03 -2.45 10.14
N GLY A 54 6.31 -1.34 10.25
CA GLY A 54 6.71 -0.21 11.07
C GLY A 54 6.74 -0.49 12.58
N PRO A 55 7.32 0.43 13.37
CA PRO A 55 7.47 0.27 14.83
C PRO A 55 6.14 0.22 15.60
N PHE A 56 5.04 0.60 14.95
CA PHE A 56 3.68 0.53 15.48
C PHE A 56 2.83 -0.50 14.71
N ASN A 57 3.45 -1.61 14.33
CA ASN A 57 2.73 -2.68 13.69
C ASN A 57 1.67 -3.28 14.62
N ILE A 58 0.75 -4.03 14.01
CA ILE A 58 -0.39 -4.60 14.73
C ILE A 58 0.06 -5.54 15.85
N GLU A 59 1.14 -6.29 15.65
CA GLU A 59 1.68 -7.23 16.63
C GLU A 59 2.19 -6.49 17.88
N ALA A 60 2.91 -5.39 17.72
CA ALA A 60 3.43 -4.57 18.80
C ALA A 60 2.33 -4.02 19.74
N ILE A 61 1.10 -3.88 19.26
CA ILE A 61 -0.05 -3.45 20.07
C ILE A 61 -0.87 -4.63 20.57
N MET A 62 -1.06 -5.65 19.73
CA MET A 62 -1.91 -6.79 20.05
C MET A 62 -1.27 -7.73 21.07
N GLU A 63 0.04 -7.94 21.00
CA GLU A 63 0.76 -8.84 21.90
C GLU A 63 0.69 -8.40 23.37
N PRO A 64 0.90 -7.13 23.76
CA PRO A 64 0.83 -6.70 25.16
C PRO A 64 -0.55 -6.19 25.61
N ILE A 65 -1.62 -6.40 24.84
CA ILE A 65 -2.92 -5.75 25.11
C ILE A 65 -3.53 -6.17 26.45
N ASP A 66 -3.34 -7.43 26.84
CA ASP A 66 -3.80 -8.00 28.11
C ASP A 66 -3.07 -7.37 29.31
N VAL A 67 -1.75 -7.16 29.18
CA VAL A 67 -0.94 -6.45 30.17
C VAL A 67 -1.39 -4.99 30.29
N LYS A 68 -1.67 -4.32 29.16
CA LYS A 68 -2.15 -2.93 29.17
C LYS A 68 -3.54 -2.77 29.79
N ILE A 69 -4.45 -3.71 29.57
CA ILE A 69 -5.75 -3.73 30.24
C ILE A 69 -5.55 -3.94 31.75
N SER A 70 -4.67 -4.86 32.13
CA SER A 70 -4.37 -5.14 33.54
C SER A 70 -3.75 -3.92 34.25
N GLU A 71 -2.82 -3.23 33.59
CA GLU A 71 -2.20 -1.97 34.07
C GLU A 71 -3.25 -0.87 34.27
N ALA A 72 -4.19 -0.73 33.34
CA ALA A 72 -5.28 0.24 33.44
C ALA A 72 -6.22 -0.09 34.62
N ILE A 73 -6.57 -1.36 34.82
CA ILE A 73 -7.38 -1.81 35.96
C ILE A 73 -6.64 -1.52 37.27
N MET A 74 -5.37 -1.88 37.37
CA MET A 74 -4.54 -1.63 38.55
C MET A 74 -4.46 -0.14 38.85
N THR A 75 -4.22 0.70 37.84
CA THR A 75 -4.20 2.16 37.98
C THR A 75 -5.52 2.70 38.52
N MET A 76 -6.66 2.17 38.06
CA MET A 76 -7.98 2.58 38.56
C MET A 76 -8.25 2.09 39.97
N GLN A 77 -7.78 0.90 40.34
CA GLN A 77 -7.89 0.37 41.70
C GLN A 77 -7.09 1.22 42.69
N ASP A 78 -5.83 1.54 42.35
CA ASP A 78 -4.93 2.35 43.17
C ASP A 78 -5.47 3.78 43.36
N ASN A 79 -6.09 4.34 42.32
CA ASN A 79 -6.63 5.70 42.35
C ASN A 79 -8.13 5.76 42.72
N SER A 80 -8.76 4.63 43.05
CA SER A 80 -10.22 4.50 43.20
C SER A 80 -10.84 5.52 44.15
N MET A 81 -10.23 5.73 45.32
CA MET A 81 -10.71 6.68 46.33
C MET A 81 -10.51 8.13 45.89
N THR A 82 -9.35 8.47 45.33
CA THR A 82 -9.04 9.84 44.86
C THR A 82 -9.97 10.25 43.73
N VAL A 83 -10.20 9.35 42.76
CA VAL A 83 -11.15 9.58 41.67
C VAL A 83 -12.56 9.75 42.22
N SER A 84 -13.02 8.85 43.08
CA SER A 84 -14.36 8.91 43.68
C SER A 84 -14.60 10.20 44.47
N ALA A 85 -13.60 10.66 45.23
CA ALA A 85 -13.67 11.91 45.97
C ALA A 85 -13.80 13.11 45.03
N LYS A 86 -12.93 13.22 44.02
CA LYS A 86 -12.94 14.32 43.04
C LYS A 86 -14.26 14.39 42.27
N VAL A 87 -14.78 13.26 41.81
CA VAL A 87 -16.06 13.19 41.08
C VAL A 87 -17.21 13.67 41.97
N LYS A 88 -17.26 13.22 43.23
CA LYS A 88 -18.30 13.64 44.21
C LYS A 88 -18.23 15.12 44.57
N THR A 89 -17.06 15.74 44.63
CA THR A 89 -16.91 17.18 44.89
C THR A 89 -17.17 18.07 43.68
N THR A 90 -17.24 17.51 42.47
CA THR A 90 -17.50 18.26 41.23
C THR A 90 -19.00 18.28 40.87
N THR A 91 -19.83 17.54 41.62
CA THR A 91 -21.31 17.56 41.54
C THR A 91 -21.84 18.33 42.74
#